data_AF-A0A1V6CCE8-F1
#
_entry.id   AF-A0A1V6CCE8-F1
#
_cell.length_a   1.000
_cell.length_b   1.000
_cell.length_c   1.000
_cell.angle_alpha   90.00
_cell.angle_beta   90.00
_cell.angle_gamma   90.00
#
_symmetry.space_group_name_H-M   'P 1'
#
loop_
_entity.id
_entity.type
_entity.pdbx_description
1 polymer ?
#
loop_
_entity_poly.entity_id
_entity_poly.type
_entity_poly.pdbx_seq_one_letter_code
_entity_poly.pdbx_strand_id
1 'polypeptide(L)'
;MQDHLNRITGVTEKERKRLFSWIASLPEEKIVEIFQNSVKKSFQLKEIHPNIPGRVNKYCAFVLASRNAGWDAINGKGYRVAEMRQFDDFSCLRKASAAALIKKGRIPVLRRKIFAYWGEVKELKDEGMGFRPITDYLSKTRKLSVSATYLAKLWKEVEANG
;
A
#
# COMPACT_ATOMS: atom_id res chain seq x y z
N MET A 1 6.28 -29.46 -4.29
CA MET A 1 4.98 -29.18 -3.63
C MET A 1 4.52 -27.73 -3.83
N GLN A 2 5.36 -26.73 -3.56
CA GLN A 2 5.00 -25.31 -3.71
C GLN A 2 4.59 -24.93 -5.13
N ASP A 3 5.28 -25.41 -6.18
CA ASP A 3 4.92 -25.10 -7.57
C ASP A 3 3.57 -25.68 -7.98
N HIS A 4 3.24 -26.87 -7.47
CA HIS A 4 1.94 -27.50 -7.72
C HIS A 4 0.81 -26.68 -7.06
N LEU A 5 1.02 -26.21 -5.82
CA LEU A 5 0.08 -25.31 -5.14
C LEU A 5 -0.07 -23.98 -5.89
N ASN A 6 1.03 -23.39 -6.34
CA ASN A 6 1.02 -22.14 -7.10
C ASN A 6 0.25 -22.29 -8.41
N ARG A 7 0.37 -23.43 -9.11
CA ARG A 7 -0.38 -23.72 -10.34
C ARG A 7 -1.88 -23.84 -10.09
N ILE A 8 -2.29 -24.50 -9.01
CA ILE A 8 -3.71 -24.67 -8.67
C ILE A 8 -4.33 -23.35 -8.17
N THR A 9 -3.66 -22.66 -7.25
CA THR A 9 -4.23 -21.50 -6.59
C THR A 9 -3.95 -20.20 -7.33
N GLY A 10 -2.98 -20.15 -8.25
CA GLY A 10 -2.54 -18.93 -8.95
C GLY A 10 -1.90 -17.88 -8.03
N VAL A 11 -1.47 -18.29 -6.84
CA VAL A 11 -0.95 -17.43 -5.76
C VAL A 11 0.39 -17.97 -5.28
N THR A 12 1.39 -17.11 -5.20
CA THR A 12 2.74 -17.44 -4.72
C THR A 12 2.77 -17.67 -3.21
N GLU A 13 3.85 -18.27 -2.70
CA GLU A 13 3.99 -18.48 -1.24
C GLU A 13 3.94 -17.18 -0.43
N LYS A 14 4.60 -16.12 -0.93
CA LYS A 14 4.60 -14.79 -0.29
C LYS A 14 3.19 -14.20 -0.25
N GLU A 15 2.43 -14.33 -1.32
CA GLU A 15 1.04 -13.86 -1.37
C GLU A 15 0.12 -14.69 -0.48
N ARG A 16 0.32 -16.01 -0.36
CA ARG A 16 -0.44 -16.85 0.58
C ARG A 16 -0.23 -16.44 2.03
N LYS A 17 1.02 -16.14 2.43
CA LYS A 17 1.32 -15.63 3.78
C LYS A 17 0.57 -14.32 4.08
N ARG A 18 0.52 -13.41 3.11
CA ARG A 18 -0.24 -12.16 3.23
C ARG A 18 -1.75 -12.39 3.28
N LEU A 19 -2.26 -13.31 2.46
CA LEU A 19 -3.66 -13.71 2.44
C LEU A 19 -4.10 -14.24 3.81
N PHE A 20 -3.31 -15.10 4.46
CA PHE A 20 -3.65 -15.60 5.79
C PHE A 20 -3.61 -14.52 6.87
N SER A 21 -2.64 -13.61 6.80
CA SER A 21 -2.57 -12.45 7.71
C SER A 21 -3.82 -11.57 7.58
N TRP A 22 -4.31 -11.36 6.36
CA TRP A 22 -5.53 -10.61 6.13
C TRP A 22 -6.78 -11.33 6.61
N ILE A 23 -6.92 -12.63 6.37
CA ILE A 23 -8.05 -13.40 6.89
C ILE A 23 -8.11 -13.28 8.42
N ALA A 24 -6.96 -13.38 9.09
CA ALA A 24 -6.87 -13.22 10.53
C ALA A 24 -7.27 -11.81 11.03
N SER A 25 -7.30 -10.80 10.16
CA SER A 25 -7.77 -9.45 10.49
C SER A 25 -9.27 -9.22 10.22
N LEU A 26 -9.96 -10.20 9.63
CA LEU A 26 -11.39 -10.08 9.34
C LEU A 26 -12.25 -10.35 10.58
N PRO A 27 -13.48 -9.80 10.64
CA PRO A 27 -14.48 -10.23 11.63
C PRO A 27 -14.79 -11.73 11.50
N GLU A 28 -15.10 -12.37 12.63
CA GLU A 28 -15.34 -13.82 12.70
C GLU A 28 -16.42 -14.30 11.72
N GLU A 29 -17.50 -13.52 11.55
CA GLU A 29 -18.57 -13.81 10.59
C GLU A 29 -18.05 -14.00 9.16
N LYS A 30 -17.11 -13.14 8.75
CA LYS A 30 -16.49 -13.21 7.41
C LYS A 30 -15.54 -14.39 7.29
N ILE A 31 -14.85 -14.74 8.37
CA ILE A 31 -13.99 -15.93 8.40
C ILE A 31 -14.84 -17.20 8.24
N VAL A 32 -15.97 -17.28 8.95
CA VAL A 32 -16.93 -18.39 8.84
C VAL A 32 -17.49 -18.49 7.42
N GLU A 33 -17.86 -17.37 6.80
CA GLU A 33 -18.35 -17.32 5.41
C GLU A 33 -17.30 -17.87 4.42
N ILE A 34 -16.04 -17.44 4.56
CA ILE A 34 -14.92 -17.95 3.75
C ILE A 34 -14.75 -19.45 3.96
N PHE A 35 -14.84 -19.92 5.21
CA PHE A 35 -14.69 -21.33 5.54
C PHE A 35 -15.79 -22.18 4.91
N GLN A 36 -17.05 -21.76 5.00
CA GLN A 36 -18.17 -22.46 4.35
C GLN A 36 -18.02 -22.53 2.83
N ASN A 37 -17.60 -21.42 2.21
CA ASN A 37 -17.35 -21.37 0.77
C ASN A 37 -16.16 -22.25 0.35
N SER A 38 -15.16 -22.40 1.22
CA SER A 38 -14.03 -23.31 0.98
C SER A 38 -14.44 -24.77 0.90
N VAL A 39 -15.45 -25.19 1.69
CA VAL A 39 -15.97 -26.56 1.64
C VAL A 39 -16.60 -26.82 0.27
N LYS A 40 -17.45 -25.93 -0.22
CA LYS A 40 -18.05 -26.01 -1.57
C LYS A 40 -16.98 -26.08 -2.66
N LYS A 41 -15.97 -25.20 -2.59
CA LYS A 41 -14.85 -25.21 -3.54
C LYS A 41 -14.02 -26.48 -3.49
N SER A 42 -13.90 -27.11 -2.33
CA SER A 42 -13.11 -28.34 -2.21
C SER A 42 -13.73 -29.50 -2.99
N PHE A 43 -15.07 -29.57 -3.07
CA PHE A 43 -15.75 -30.56 -3.91
C PHE A 43 -15.51 -30.27 -5.40
N GLN A 44 -15.66 -29.02 -5.82
CA GLN A 44 -15.40 -28.60 -7.21
C GLN A 44 -13.95 -28.89 -7.64
N LEU A 45 -12.97 -28.60 -6.77
CA LEU A 45 -11.57 -28.89 -7.06
C LEU A 45 -11.27 -30.40 -7.08
N LYS A 46 -12.00 -31.21 -6.33
CA LYS A 46 -11.86 -32.67 -6.36
C LYS A 46 -12.33 -33.23 -7.71
N GLU A 47 -13.36 -32.64 -8.31
CA GLU A 47 -13.84 -33.00 -9.65
C GLU A 47 -12.82 -32.61 -10.74
N ILE A 48 -12.25 -31.40 -10.64
CA ILE A 48 -11.28 -30.88 -11.63
C ILE A 48 -9.91 -31.56 -11.49
N HIS A 49 -9.51 -31.89 -10.26
CA HIS A 49 -8.21 -32.47 -9.94
C HIS A 49 -8.33 -33.67 -8.99
N PRO A 50 -8.80 -34.83 -9.49
CA PRO A 50 -9.08 -36.02 -8.67
C PRO A 50 -7.82 -36.62 -8.01
N ASN A 51 -6.64 -36.38 -8.59
CA ASN A 51 -5.37 -36.93 -8.11
C ASN A 51 -4.71 -36.14 -6.96
N ILE A 52 -5.37 -35.10 -6.45
CA ILE A 52 -4.80 -34.27 -5.37
C ILE A 52 -5.16 -34.87 -4.00
N PRO A 53 -4.19 -35.00 -3.07
CA PRO A 53 -4.47 -35.41 -1.70
C PRO A 53 -5.52 -34.51 -1.03
N GLY A 54 -6.50 -35.09 -0.34
CA GLY A 54 -7.63 -34.35 0.24
C GLY A 54 -7.22 -33.18 1.16
N ARG A 55 -6.10 -33.30 1.88
CA ARG A 55 -5.54 -32.21 2.70
C ARG A 55 -5.09 -31.01 1.86
N VAL A 56 -4.40 -31.28 0.76
CA VAL A 56 -3.92 -30.28 -0.19
C VAL A 56 -5.10 -29.62 -0.91
N ASN A 57 -6.10 -30.41 -1.27
CA ASN A 57 -7.32 -29.92 -1.88
C ASN A 57 -8.07 -28.92 -0.98
N LYS A 58 -8.30 -29.27 0.29
CA LYS A 58 -8.93 -28.38 1.28
C LYS A 58 -8.16 -27.07 1.44
N TYR A 59 -6.83 -27.15 1.50
CA TYR A 59 -5.98 -25.96 1.56
C TYR A 59 -6.12 -25.07 0.33
N CYS A 60 -6.04 -25.64 -0.87
CA CYS A 60 -6.23 -24.90 -2.13
C CYS A 60 -7.63 -24.27 -2.21
N ALA A 61 -8.66 -25.01 -1.79
CA ALA A 61 -10.04 -24.54 -1.75
C ALA A 61 -10.22 -23.33 -0.84
N PHE A 62 -9.58 -23.36 0.33
CA PHE A 62 -9.59 -22.24 1.27
C PHE A 62 -8.91 -21.01 0.68
N VAL A 63 -7.69 -21.16 0.13
CA VAL A 63 -7.00 -20.06 -0.55
C VAL A 63 -7.86 -19.47 -1.67
N LEU A 64 -8.49 -20.31 -2.50
CA LEU A 64 -9.36 -19.85 -3.58
C LEU A 64 -10.67 -19.22 -3.08
N ALA A 65 -11.23 -19.66 -1.95
CA ALA A 65 -12.41 -19.04 -1.34
C ALA A 65 -12.09 -17.65 -0.81
N SER A 66 -10.95 -17.50 -0.14
CA SER A 66 -10.46 -16.20 0.36
C SER A 66 -10.17 -15.21 -0.76
N ARG A 67 -9.67 -15.69 -1.91
CA ARG A 67 -9.54 -14.87 -3.12
C ARG A 67 -10.88 -14.30 -3.58
N ASN A 68 -11.89 -15.16 -3.70
CA ASN A 68 -13.23 -14.76 -4.13
C ASN A 68 -13.93 -13.85 -3.11
N ALA A 69 -13.62 -13.98 -1.82
CA ALA A 69 -14.17 -13.15 -0.76
C ALA A 69 -13.63 -11.70 -0.74
N GLY A 70 -12.69 -11.37 -1.63
CA GLY A 70 -12.23 -10.00 -1.81
C GLY A 70 -10.74 -9.78 -1.56
N TRP A 71 -9.94 -10.82 -1.29
CA TRP A 71 -8.48 -10.67 -1.18
C TRP A 71 -7.89 -10.06 -2.46
N ASP A 72 -8.30 -10.56 -3.63
CA ASP A 72 -7.79 -10.07 -4.91
C ASP A 72 -8.17 -8.61 -5.18
N ALA A 73 -9.31 -8.14 -4.63
CA ALA A 73 -9.80 -6.78 -4.78
C ALA A 73 -9.18 -5.79 -3.79
N ILE A 74 -8.99 -6.18 -2.52
CA ILE A 74 -8.58 -5.28 -1.43
C ILE A 74 -7.06 -5.24 -1.24
N ASN A 75 -6.37 -6.38 -1.35
CA ASN A 75 -4.98 -6.52 -0.91
C ASN A 75 -4.06 -7.37 -1.83
N GLY A 76 -4.62 -7.97 -2.90
CA GLY A 76 -3.93 -8.85 -3.85
C GLY A 76 -3.42 -8.13 -5.10
N LYS A 77 -3.76 -8.65 -6.29
CA LYS A 77 -3.30 -8.14 -7.61
C LYS A 77 -3.90 -6.77 -8.00
N GLY A 78 -4.70 -6.17 -7.12
CA GLY A 78 -5.42 -4.94 -7.37
C GLY A 78 -6.49 -5.09 -8.46
N TYR A 79 -7.05 -3.95 -8.87
CA TYR A 79 -8.18 -3.72 -9.79
C TYR A 79 -8.20 -4.49 -11.13
N ARG A 80 -7.16 -5.26 -11.48
CA ARG A 80 -7.07 -6.01 -12.73
C ARG A 80 -8.04 -7.20 -12.84
N VAL A 81 -8.66 -7.61 -11.73
CA VAL A 81 -9.57 -8.77 -11.69
C VAL A 81 -10.95 -8.41 -11.09
N ALA A 82 -11.15 -7.15 -10.69
CA ALA A 82 -12.42 -6.71 -10.11
C ALA A 82 -13.44 -6.46 -11.23
N GLU A 83 -14.64 -7.05 -11.13
CA GLU A 83 -15.77 -6.68 -12.00
C GLU A 83 -16.11 -5.19 -11.83
N MET A 84 -16.67 -4.58 -12.88
CA MET A 84 -16.89 -3.13 -12.99
C MET A 84 -17.60 -2.50 -11.76
N ARG A 85 -18.53 -3.24 -11.13
CA ARG A 85 -19.22 -2.81 -9.90
C ARG A 85 -18.28 -2.61 -8.71
N GLN A 86 -17.32 -3.53 -8.51
CA GLN A 86 -16.36 -3.41 -7.41
C GLN A 86 -15.39 -2.24 -7.64
N PHE A 87 -15.02 -1.95 -8.89
CA PHE A 87 -14.16 -0.81 -9.22
C PHE A 87 -14.76 0.54 -8.79
N ASP A 88 -16.08 0.69 -8.94
CA ASP A 88 -16.82 1.88 -8.56
C ASP A 88 -16.95 2.02 -7.04
N ASP A 89 -17.19 0.92 -6.32
CA ASP A 89 -17.24 0.92 -4.85
C ASP A 89 -15.91 1.36 -4.22
N PHE A 90 -14.78 0.93 -4.80
CA PHE A 90 -13.45 1.34 -4.34
C PHE A 90 -13.06 2.76 -4.78
N SER A 91 -13.81 3.42 -5.68
CA SER A 91 -13.55 4.81 -6.08
C SER A 91 -13.69 5.77 -4.90
N CYS A 92 -14.65 5.50 -4.01
CA CYS A 92 -14.88 6.26 -2.78
C CYS A 92 -13.69 6.13 -1.83
N LEU A 93 -13.13 4.92 -1.68
CA LEU A 93 -11.95 4.68 -0.85
C LEU A 93 -10.69 5.36 -1.42
N ARG A 94 -10.54 5.40 -2.75
CA ARG A 94 -9.47 6.16 -3.42
C ARG A 94 -9.59 7.66 -3.14
N LYS A 95 -10.78 8.22 -3.34
CA LYS A 95 -11.07 9.63 -3.08
C LYS A 95 -10.86 9.97 -1.60
N ALA A 96 -11.30 9.11 -0.69
CA ALA A 96 -11.12 9.27 0.74
C ALA A 96 -9.64 9.18 1.16
N SER A 97 -8.87 8.24 0.62
CA SER A 97 -7.44 8.11 0.89
C SER A 97 -6.65 9.30 0.34
N ALA A 98 -6.93 9.73 -0.90
CA ALA A 98 -6.35 10.94 -1.49
C ALA A 98 -6.72 12.19 -0.67
N ALA A 99 -7.98 12.35 -0.30
CA ALA A 99 -8.44 13.44 0.57
C ALA A 99 -7.80 13.39 1.95
N ALA A 100 -7.59 12.21 2.53
CA ALA A 100 -6.88 12.05 3.80
C ALA A 100 -5.40 12.41 3.67
N LEU A 101 -4.76 12.13 2.54
CA LEU A 101 -3.37 12.51 2.25
C LEU A 101 -3.23 14.03 2.05
N ILE A 102 -4.23 14.65 1.42
CA ILE A 102 -4.35 16.11 1.28
C ILE A 102 -4.61 16.77 2.63
N LYS A 103 -5.55 16.24 3.43
CA LYS A 103 -5.90 16.74 4.77
C LYS A 103 -4.77 16.56 5.79
N LYS A 104 -4.09 15.40 5.81
CA LYS A 104 -2.91 15.20 6.65
C LYS A 104 -1.74 16.06 6.18
N GLY A 105 -1.67 16.34 4.87
CA GLY A 105 -0.60 17.08 4.25
C GLY A 105 0.73 16.32 4.28
N ARG A 106 1.53 16.44 3.23
CA ARG A 106 2.94 16.00 3.24
C ARG A 106 3.87 16.94 4.04
N ILE A 107 3.31 17.91 4.78
CA ILE A 107 3.90 19.26 4.89
C ILE A 107 4.06 19.83 6.32
N PRO A 108 3.38 19.39 7.42
CA PRO A 108 3.63 20.03 8.73
C PRO A 108 5.01 19.73 9.30
N VAL A 109 5.47 18.48 9.20
CA VAL A 109 6.72 18.05 9.84
C VAL A 109 7.94 18.55 9.08
N LEU A 110 7.93 18.47 7.74
CA LEU A 110 9.06 18.91 6.93
C LEU A 110 9.22 20.44 6.99
N ARG A 111 8.11 21.19 6.90
CA ARG A 111 8.11 22.66 7.03
C ARG A 111 8.64 23.09 8.39
N ARG A 112 8.19 22.46 9.49
CA ARG A 112 8.72 22.73 10.85
C ARG A 112 10.21 22.42 10.97
N LYS A 113 10.66 21.30 10.41
CA LYS A 113 12.09 20.92 10.41
C LYS A 113 12.94 21.92 9.63
N ILE A 114 12.48 22.38 8.46
CA ILE A 114 13.17 23.41 7.69
C ILE A 114 13.22 24.72 8.47
N PHE A 115 12.11 25.13 9.10
CA PHE A 115 12.10 26.35 9.89
C PHE A 115 13.01 26.32 11.12
N ALA A 116 13.20 25.14 11.74
CA ALA A 116 14.16 24.99 12.84
C ALA A 116 15.60 25.31 12.42
N TYR A 117 15.93 25.17 11.13
CA TYR A 117 17.25 25.48 10.56
C TYR A 117 17.20 26.65 9.58
N TRP A 118 16.18 27.52 9.66
CA TRP A 118 16.01 28.60 8.68
C TRP A 118 17.15 29.62 8.72
N GLY A 119 17.76 29.84 9.89
CA GLY A 119 18.93 30.71 10.05
C GLY A 119 20.09 30.26 9.16
N GLU A 120 20.46 28.97 9.20
CA GLU A 120 21.50 28.41 8.34
C GLU A 120 21.16 28.55 6.85
N VAL A 121 19.89 28.32 6.50
CA VAL A 121 19.43 28.49 5.10
C VAL A 121 19.58 29.95 4.65
N LYS A 122 19.28 30.91 5.53
CA LYS A 122 19.39 32.34 5.25
C LYS A 122 20.84 32.78 5.11
N GLU A 123 21.71 32.40 6.03
CA GLU A 123 23.15 32.69 5.98
C GLU A 123 23.78 32.19 4.68
N LEU A 124 23.56 30.91 4.33
CA LEU A 124 24.10 30.32 3.10
C LEU A 124 23.52 31.01 1.85
N LYS A 125 22.28 31.50 1.93
CA LYS A 125 21.65 32.18 0.80
C LYS A 125 22.17 33.61 0.62
N ASP A 126 22.40 34.32 1.73
CA ASP A 126 22.97 35.67 1.77
C ASP A 126 24.46 35.66 1.37
N GLU A 127 25.18 34.56 1.62
CA GLU A 127 26.52 34.26 1.07
C GLU A 127 26.50 34.00 -0.45
N GLY A 128 25.32 34.03 -1.09
CA GLY A 128 25.16 33.90 -2.53
C GLY A 128 24.93 32.47 -3.04
N MET A 129 24.74 31.48 -2.16
CA MET A 129 24.52 30.10 -2.63
C MET A 129 23.17 29.91 -3.33
N GLY A 130 23.17 29.02 -4.32
CA GLY A 130 21.95 28.53 -4.95
C GLY A 130 21.19 27.54 -4.05
N PHE A 131 19.87 27.41 -4.24
CA PHE A 131 19.06 26.47 -3.46
C PHE A 131 19.47 25.00 -3.63
N ARG A 132 20.08 24.63 -4.76
CA ARG A 132 20.60 23.26 -4.99
C ARG A 132 21.74 22.90 -4.01
N PRO A 133 22.83 23.67 -3.93
CA PRO A 133 23.85 23.49 -2.90
C PRO A 133 23.29 23.44 -1.47
N ILE A 134 22.34 24.33 -1.16
CA ILE A 134 21.73 24.39 0.18
C ILE A 134 20.94 23.10 0.49
N THR A 135 20.22 22.54 -0.49
CA THR A 135 19.54 21.25 -0.29
C THR A 135 20.49 20.09 -0.09
N ASP A 136 21.64 20.09 -0.79
CA ASP A 136 22.67 19.07 -0.61
C ASP A 136 23.32 19.18 0.78
N TYR A 137 23.57 20.41 1.24
CA TYR A 137 24.04 20.68 2.60
C TYR A 137 23.06 20.13 3.64
N LEU A 138 21.78 20.52 3.57
CA LEU A 138 20.74 20.06 4.51
C LEU A 138 20.56 18.54 4.51
N SER A 139 20.72 17.90 3.35
CA SER A 139 20.67 16.45 3.23
C SER A 139 21.86 15.77 3.94
N LYS A 140 23.08 16.31 3.76
CA LYS A 140 24.30 15.75 4.35
C LYS A 140 24.45 16.03 5.85
N THR A 141 24.17 17.25 6.30
CA THR A 141 24.42 17.66 7.70
C THR A 141 23.23 17.41 8.61
N ARG A 142 22.01 17.66 8.13
CA ARG A 142 20.78 17.59 8.93
C ARG A 142 19.90 16.37 8.62
N LYS A 143 20.32 15.52 7.67
CA LYS A 143 19.52 14.37 7.17
C LYS A 143 18.13 14.80 6.68
N LEU A 144 18.03 16.00 6.13
CA LEU A 144 16.79 16.57 5.61
C LEU A 144 16.77 16.52 4.08
N SER A 145 16.01 15.57 3.53
CA SER A 145 15.80 15.48 2.08
C SER A 145 14.74 16.48 1.63
N VAL A 146 15.18 17.59 1.05
CA VAL A 146 14.31 18.67 0.55
C VAL A 146 14.64 18.95 -0.91
N SER A 147 13.62 19.20 -1.74
CA SER A 147 13.86 19.61 -3.14
C SER A 147 14.16 21.11 -3.22
N ALA A 148 15.07 21.50 -4.13
CA ALA A 148 15.43 22.90 -4.33
C ALA A 148 14.21 23.77 -4.73
N THR A 149 13.26 23.19 -5.46
CA THR A 149 11.99 23.84 -5.81
C THR A 149 11.11 24.12 -4.59
N TYR A 150 11.09 23.20 -3.62
CA TYR A 150 10.34 23.39 -2.38
C TYR A 150 10.99 24.44 -1.49
N LEU A 151 12.31 24.45 -1.39
CA LEU A 151 13.06 25.45 -0.64
C LEU A 151 12.88 26.86 -1.24
N ALA A 152 12.94 27.00 -2.57
CA ALA A 152 12.67 28.26 -3.26
C ALA A 152 11.24 28.76 -3.05
N LYS A 153 10.25 27.85 -3.02
CA LYS A 153 8.86 28.20 -2.71
C LYS A 153 8.73 28.72 -1.28
N LEU A 154 9.32 28.02 -0.30
CA LEU A 154 9.32 28.45 1.10
C LEU A 154 10.02 29.81 1.27
N TRP A 155 11.13 30.04 0.58
CA TRP A 155 11.83 31.32 0.60
C TRP A 155 10.94 32.47 0.16
N LYS A 156 10.25 32.30 -0.98
CA LYS A 156 9.27 33.30 -1.46
C LYS A 156 8.12 33.48 -0.46
N GLU A 157 7.61 32.43 0.16
CA GLU A 157 6.52 32.53 1.14
C GLU A 157 6.93 33.31 2.40
N VAL A 158 8.19 33.26 2.80
CA VAL A 158 8.71 33.93 4.01
C VAL A 158 9.11 35.37 3.70
N GLU A 159 9.86 35.59 2.62
CA GLU A 159 10.40 36.91 2.26
C GLU A 159 9.38 37.80 1.51
N ALA A 160 8.30 37.25 0.94
CA ALA A 160 7.23 38.07 0.36
C ALA A 160 6.12 38.43 1.37
N ASN A 161 6.14 37.85 2.57
CA ASN A 161 5.19 38.13 3.66
C ASN A 161 5.87 38.74 4.90
N GLY A 162 7.15 39.09 4.80
CA GLY A 162 7.90 39.87 5.79
C GLY A 162 8.25 41.23 5.23
#